data_AF-A0A5B2TU69-F1
#
_entry.id   AF-A0A5B2TU69-F1
#
_cell.length_a   1.000
_cell.length_b   1.000
_cell.length_c   1.000
_cell.angle_alpha   90.00
_cell.angle_beta   90.00
_cell.angle_gamma   90.00
#
_symmetry.space_group_name_H-M   'P 1'
#
loop_
_entity.id
_entity.type
_entity.pdbx_description
1 polymer ?
#
loop_
_entity_poly.entity_id
_entity_poly.type
_entity_poly.pdbx_seq_one_letter_code
_entity_poly.pdbx_strand_id
1 'polypeptide(L)'
;MKYFILYFLFLVSSNFVKAHKPKVRIETFRNVKTYFNSEFNFNPKTIASEELKIRVIGQLSRVIAEKLGYSDTIMIERKTYYSHDPHQKFFILENNNSQYKLAVLDDGTVLKSNNKGLAVRILSENINVVDVLKLVEYSILNRKKLNKKLIPTTYFFEQNQQLSLLVNSEEFIQRLCKSKSKLVNEVIGNEIELLDNGFLRTKISWKSGKFVFGINNKYPASGDYYKSELSDYEIEDFKYYVDSVYSNCFLIFHNSKEFTYFDGENENTSATIKVENDSWYPFQLSKDRFDDKVILFNNNRYFYVYNFKKKLLKKIE
;
A
#
# COMPACT_ATOMS: atom_id res chain seq x y z
N MET A 1 -4.50 46.53 -18.36
CA MET A 1 -3.26 45.74 -18.41
C MET A 1 -2.83 45.17 -17.06
N LYS A 2 -2.73 45.98 -15.99
CA LYS A 2 -2.26 45.53 -14.66
C LYS A 2 -3.06 44.35 -14.07
N TYR A 3 -4.39 44.40 -14.16
CA TYR A 3 -5.27 43.31 -13.70
C TYR A 3 -5.21 42.04 -14.56
N PHE A 4 -4.91 42.19 -15.86
CA PHE A 4 -4.78 41.06 -16.79
C PHE A 4 -3.50 40.27 -16.54
N ILE A 5 -2.39 40.98 -16.25
CA ILE A 5 -1.12 40.36 -15.86
C ILE A 5 -1.25 39.66 -14.50
N LEU A 6 -1.99 40.25 -13.54
CA LEU A 6 -2.26 39.61 -12.25
C LEU A 6 -3.08 38.32 -12.41
N TYR A 7 -4.11 38.35 -13.27
CA TYR A 7 -4.94 37.19 -13.57
C TYR A 7 -4.16 36.09 -14.30
N PHE A 8 -3.27 36.47 -15.23
CA PHE A 8 -2.40 35.53 -15.93
C PHE A 8 -1.37 34.90 -14.98
N LEU A 9 -0.75 35.70 -14.10
CA LEU A 9 0.12 35.18 -13.02
C LEU A 9 -0.65 34.26 -12.07
N PHE A 10 -1.90 34.60 -11.73
CA PHE A 10 -2.76 33.75 -10.91
C PHE A 10 -3.12 32.43 -11.60
N LEU A 11 -3.43 32.45 -12.91
CA LEU A 11 -3.71 31.24 -13.71
C LEU A 11 -2.47 30.33 -13.89
N VAL A 12 -1.30 30.94 -14.09
CA VAL A 12 -0.05 30.20 -14.20
C VAL A 12 0.34 29.61 -12.84
N SER A 13 0.16 30.35 -11.74
CA SER A 13 0.44 29.88 -10.38
C SER A 13 -0.63 28.92 -9.82
N SER A 14 -1.90 29.02 -10.24
CA SER A 14 -2.96 28.10 -9.81
C SER A 14 -2.79 26.68 -10.34
N ASN A 15 -2.02 26.50 -11.42
CA ASN A 15 -1.65 25.17 -11.91
C ASN A 15 -0.52 24.50 -11.10
N PHE A 16 0.16 25.24 -10.22
CA PHE A 16 1.21 24.68 -9.35
C PHE A 16 0.68 24.19 -8.00
N VAL A 17 -0.55 24.54 -7.62
CA VAL A 17 -1.20 24.00 -6.42
C VAL A 17 -1.95 22.73 -6.80
N LYS A 18 -1.23 21.61 -6.92
CA LYS A 18 -1.89 20.30 -6.98
C LYS A 18 -2.44 20.00 -5.59
N ALA A 19 -3.75 20.16 -5.39
CA ALA A 19 -4.42 19.63 -4.21
C ALA A 19 -4.19 18.12 -4.14
N HIS A 20 -3.42 17.67 -3.15
CA HIS A 20 -3.15 16.25 -2.93
C HIS A 20 -4.41 15.56 -2.44
N LYS A 21 -5.14 14.92 -3.35
CA LYS A 21 -6.20 13.99 -2.97
C LYS A 21 -5.59 12.62 -2.75
N PRO A 22 -5.81 11.96 -1.60
CA PRO A 22 -5.37 10.60 -1.36
C PRO A 22 -5.82 9.65 -2.48
N LYS A 23 -5.00 8.64 -2.80
CA LYS A 23 -5.36 7.55 -3.72
C LYS A 23 -6.28 6.58 -2.97
N VAL A 24 -7.45 6.35 -3.55
CA VAL A 24 -8.43 5.39 -3.04
C VAL A 24 -8.47 4.18 -3.95
N ARG A 25 -8.44 2.97 -3.37
CA ARG A 25 -8.59 1.71 -4.09
C ARG A 25 -9.64 0.84 -3.41
N ILE A 26 -10.58 0.33 -4.20
CA ILE A 26 -11.69 -0.50 -3.74
C ILE A 26 -11.69 -1.76 -4.59
N GLU A 27 -11.64 -2.93 -3.97
CA GLU A 27 -11.66 -4.22 -4.67
C GLU A 27 -12.66 -5.17 -4.00
N THR A 28 -13.09 -6.19 -4.74
CA THR A 28 -14.02 -7.22 -4.24
C THR A 28 -13.51 -8.61 -4.63
N PHE A 29 -13.38 -9.47 -3.62
CA PHE A 29 -12.94 -10.86 -3.71
C PHE A 29 -14.06 -11.76 -3.18
N ARG A 30 -15.05 -12.07 -4.02
CA ARG A 30 -16.31 -12.73 -3.63
C ARG A 30 -17.02 -11.94 -2.51
N ASN A 31 -17.15 -12.52 -1.31
CA ASN A 31 -17.80 -11.87 -0.17
C ASN A 31 -16.87 -10.93 0.61
N VAL A 32 -15.59 -10.81 0.25
CA VAL A 32 -14.67 -9.85 0.88
C VAL A 32 -14.59 -8.59 0.04
N LYS A 33 -14.79 -7.42 0.65
CA LYS A 33 -14.62 -6.11 0.04
C LYS A 33 -13.49 -5.38 0.74
N THR A 34 -12.58 -4.78 -0.02
CA THR A 34 -11.49 -3.98 0.53
C THR A 34 -11.68 -2.51 0.19
N TYR A 35 -11.26 -1.64 1.11
CA TYR A 35 -11.12 -0.21 0.90
C TYR A 35 -9.75 0.21 1.41
N PHE A 36 -8.97 0.85 0.55
CA PHE A 36 -7.68 1.41 0.87
C PHE A 36 -7.70 2.90 0.57
N ASN A 37 -7.26 3.70 1.53
CA ASN A 37 -6.97 5.11 1.36
C ASN A 37 -5.50 5.37 1.74
N SER A 38 -4.70 5.75 0.75
CA SER A 38 -3.25 5.97 0.87
C SER A 38 -2.88 7.25 1.62
N GLU A 39 -1.64 7.36 2.06
CA GLU A 39 -0.96 8.58 2.50
C GLU A 39 -0.61 9.56 1.36
N PHE A 40 -0.72 9.11 0.11
CA PHE A 40 -0.44 9.96 -1.04
C PHE A 40 -1.02 9.49 -2.37
N ASN A 41 -1.16 10.41 -3.31
CA ASN A 41 -1.49 10.11 -4.71
C ASN A 41 -0.44 10.70 -5.64
N PHE A 42 0.63 9.92 -5.88
CA PHE A 42 1.77 10.37 -6.66
C PHE A 42 1.96 9.46 -7.85
N ASN A 43 1.36 9.81 -8.99
CA ASN A 43 1.51 9.12 -10.28
C ASN A 43 1.01 7.65 -10.27
N PRO A 44 0.30 7.17 -11.32
CA PRO A 44 -0.08 5.76 -11.46
C PRO A 44 1.05 4.72 -11.27
N LYS A 45 2.32 5.14 -11.39
CA LYS A 45 3.51 4.28 -11.35
C LYS A 45 4.25 4.21 -10.01
N THR A 46 3.81 4.97 -9.02
CA THR A 46 4.32 4.84 -7.64
C THR A 46 3.27 4.17 -6.78
N ILE A 47 3.59 3.02 -6.21
CA ILE A 47 2.63 2.21 -5.44
C ILE A 47 3.22 1.92 -4.07
N ALA A 48 2.48 2.31 -3.03
CA ALA A 48 2.81 2.01 -1.65
C ALA A 48 2.67 0.51 -1.36
N SER A 49 3.50 -0.03 -0.47
CA SER A 49 3.38 -1.43 -0.05
C SER A 49 2.02 -1.74 0.57
N GLU A 50 1.48 -0.78 1.33
CA GLU A 50 0.18 -0.89 2.01
C GLU A 50 -0.97 -1.10 1.03
N GLU A 51 -0.89 -0.55 -0.19
CA GLU A 51 -1.86 -0.81 -1.26
C GLU A 51 -1.81 -2.30 -1.66
N LEU A 52 -0.61 -2.85 -1.84
CA LEU A 52 -0.43 -4.26 -2.19
C LEU A 52 -0.83 -5.19 -1.04
N LYS A 53 -0.48 -4.85 0.21
CA LYS A 53 -0.86 -5.63 1.39
C LYS A 53 -2.37 -5.77 1.52
N ILE A 54 -3.14 -4.70 1.28
CA ILE A 54 -4.60 -4.78 1.33
C ILE A 54 -5.17 -5.71 0.26
N ARG A 55 -4.58 -5.76 -0.93
CA ARG A 55 -4.96 -6.74 -1.97
C ARG A 55 -4.65 -8.17 -1.53
N VAL A 56 -3.46 -8.42 -0.99
CA VAL A 56 -3.08 -9.73 -0.40
C VAL A 56 -4.07 -10.14 0.69
N ILE A 57 -4.34 -9.25 1.64
CA ILE A 57 -5.28 -9.47 2.74
C ILE A 57 -6.66 -9.79 2.20
N GLY A 58 -7.17 -9.06 1.22
CA GLY A 58 -8.48 -9.31 0.61
C GLY A 58 -8.59 -10.70 -0.01
N GLN A 59 -7.58 -11.11 -0.79
CA GLN A 59 -7.56 -12.42 -1.41
C GLN A 59 -7.42 -13.57 -0.40
N LEU A 60 -6.55 -13.44 0.60
CA LEU A 60 -6.36 -14.46 1.63
C LEU A 60 -7.55 -14.54 2.59
N SER A 61 -8.18 -13.40 2.89
CA SER A 61 -9.41 -13.35 3.70
C SER A 61 -10.57 -14.08 3.03
N ARG A 62 -10.65 -14.05 1.70
CA ARG A 62 -11.62 -14.86 0.94
C ARG A 62 -11.40 -16.35 1.20
N VAL A 63 -10.15 -16.82 1.18
CA VAL A 63 -9.81 -18.23 1.45
C VAL A 63 -10.14 -18.61 2.90
N ILE A 64 -9.86 -17.72 3.87
CA ILE A 64 -10.26 -17.91 5.28
C ILE A 64 -11.78 -18.03 5.40
N ALA A 65 -12.54 -17.12 4.77
CA ALA A 65 -13.99 -17.13 4.81
C ALA A 65 -14.58 -18.42 4.21
N GLU A 66 -14.03 -18.89 3.09
CA GLU A 66 -14.42 -20.16 2.46
C GLU A 66 -14.17 -21.35 3.38
N LYS A 67 -12.98 -21.45 4.00
CA LYS A 67 -12.63 -22.52 4.93
C LYS A 67 -13.47 -22.52 6.21
N LEU A 68 -13.94 -21.35 6.64
CA LEU A 68 -14.81 -21.20 7.81
C LEU A 68 -16.31 -21.25 7.47
N GLY A 69 -16.68 -21.44 6.20
CA GLY A 69 -18.08 -21.46 5.76
C GLY A 69 -18.82 -20.12 5.95
N TYR A 70 -18.10 -19.00 5.93
CA TYR A 70 -18.68 -17.67 6.12
C TYR A 70 -19.00 -17.01 4.77
N SER A 71 -20.29 -16.81 4.49
CA SER A 71 -20.81 -16.29 3.21
C SER A 71 -21.22 -14.82 3.23
N ASP A 72 -21.48 -14.25 4.41
CA ASP A 72 -21.82 -12.83 4.56
C ASP A 72 -20.65 -11.93 4.14
N THR A 73 -20.93 -10.66 3.84
CA THR A 73 -19.90 -9.70 3.43
C THR A 73 -18.92 -9.40 4.55
N ILE A 74 -17.63 -9.45 4.24
CA ILE A 74 -16.52 -8.98 5.08
C ILE A 74 -15.97 -7.69 4.46
N MET A 75 -16.08 -6.57 5.16
CA MET A 75 -15.43 -5.31 4.78
C MET A 75 -14.07 -5.20 5.47
N ILE A 76 -13.02 -4.95 4.70
CA ILE A 76 -11.69 -4.66 5.21
C ILE A 76 -11.34 -3.25 4.78
N GLU A 77 -11.33 -2.33 5.74
CA GLU A 77 -11.13 -0.92 5.49
C GLU A 77 -9.82 -0.46 6.12
N ARG A 78 -8.94 0.16 5.33
CA ARG A 78 -7.68 0.69 5.83
C ARG A 78 -7.44 2.09 5.29
N LYS A 79 -7.09 2.99 6.20
CA LYS A 79 -6.77 4.39 5.91
C LYS A 79 -5.44 4.72 6.56
N THR A 80 -4.50 5.30 5.79
CA THR A 80 -3.35 5.95 6.42
C THR A 80 -3.85 7.15 7.18
N TYR A 81 -3.43 7.27 8.43
CA TYR A 81 -3.76 8.41 9.26
C TYR A 81 -3.25 9.73 8.66
N TYR A 82 -4.08 10.78 8.73
CA TYR A 82 -3.74 12.13 8.24
C TYR A 82 -3.92 13.23 9.29
N SER A 83 -4.44 12.93 10.47
CA SER A 83 -4.77 13.99 11.42
C SER A 83 -3.56 14.44 12.27
N HIS A 84 -3.82 15.34 13.20
CA HIS A 84 -2.79 16.10 13.90
C HIS A 84 -2.05 15.34 15.02
N ASP A 85 -2.43 14.09 15.30
CA ASP A 85 -1.82 13.23 16.30
C ASP A 85 -1.21 11.98 15.63
N PRO A 86 0.11 11.97 15.37
CA PRO A 86 0.80 10.89 14.66
C PRO A 86 0.74 9.53 15.39
N HIS A 87 0.20 9.46 16.60
CA HIS A 87 0.09 8.24 17.39
C HIS A 87 -1.32 7.62 17.36
N GLN A 88 -2.28 8.18 16.63
CA GLN A 88 -3.62 7.62 16.53
C GLN A 88 -3.67 6.37 15.65
N LYS A 89 -3.55 5.22 16.32
CA LYS A 89 -3.73 3.90 15.73
C LYS A 89 -4.99 3.25 16.28
N PHE A 90 -5.92 2.89 15.39
CA PHE A 90 -7.16 2.23 15.78
C PHE A 90 -7.43 0.97 14.97
N PHE A 91 -8.02 -0.01 15.64
CA PHE A 91 -8.63 -1.18 15.03
C PHE A 91 -10.08 -1.28 15.47
N ILE A 92 -10.96 -1.58 14.53
CA ILE A 92 -12.39 -1.75 14.80
C ILE A 92 -12.83 -3.07 14.19
N LEU A 93 -13.09 -4.04 15.06
CA LEU A 93 -13.71 -5.32 14.72
C LEU A 93 -15.18 -5.23 15.10
N GLU A 94 -16.06 -5.15 14.11
CA GLU A 94 -17.49 -4.97 14.35
C GLU A 94 -18.35 -5.81 13.42
N ASN A 95 -19.52 -6.21 13.92
CA ASN A 95 -20.56 -6.85 13.14
C ASN A 95 -21.36 -5.76 12.40
N ASN A 96 -20.71 -5.07 11.47
CA ASN A 96 -21.26 -3.92 10.77
C ASN A 96 -20.49 -3.65 9.47
N ASN A 97 -21.10 -3.97 8.34
CA ASN A 97 -20.55 -3.76 7.00
C ASN A 97 -20.99 -2.44 6.37
N SER A 98 -21.50 -1.48 7.15
CA SER A 98 -21.76 -0.11 6.65
C SER A 98 -20.54 0.39 5.89
N GLN A 99 -20.77 0.82 4.66
CA GLN A 99 -19.69 1.13 3.73
C GLN A 99 -18.86 2.32 4.23
N TYR A 100 -17.54 2.18 4.15
CA TYR A 100 -16.52 3.23 4.21
C TYR A 100 -16.62 4.18 5.42
N LYS A 101 -16.65 3.60 6.63
CA LYS A 101 -16.78 4.37 7.88
C LYS A 101 -15.57 5.25 8.15
N LEU A 102 -14.36 4.79 7.82
CA LEU A 102 -13.12 5.56 7.95
C LEU A 102 -13.02 6.68 6.91
N ALA A 103 -13.69 6.55 5.76
CA ALA A 103 -13.64 7.54 4.69
C ALA A 103 -14.26 8.88 5.09
N VAL A 104 -15.32 8.87 5.90
CA VAL A 104 -16.09 10.07 6.29
C VAL A 104 -15.72 10.62 7.67
N LEU A 105 -14.73 10.01 8.35
CA LEU A 105 -14.31 10.47 9.68
C LEU A 105 -13.74 11.88 9.66
N ASP A 106 -13.07 12.25 8.57
CA ASP A 106 -12.48 13.59 8.42
C ASP A 106 -13.56 14.66 8.19
N ASP A 107 -14.77 14.25 7.79
CA ASP A 107 -15.94 15.11 7.65
C ASP A 107 -16.71 15.25 8.98
N GLY A 108 -16.11 14.85 10.10
CA GLY A 108 -16.76 14.83 11.42
C GLY A 108 -17.94 13.83 11.52
N THR A 109 -18.08 12.92 10.55
CA THR A 109 -19.26 12.07 10.41
C THR A 109 -19.00 10.66 10.93
N VAL A 110 -19.90 10.17 11.79
CA VAL A 110 -19.88 8.78 12.27
C VAL A 110 -21.08 8.03 11.70
N LEU A 111 -20.83 7.12 10.76
CA LEU A 111 -21.88 6.28 10.19
C LEU A 111 -22.45 5.32 11.24
N LYS A 112 -23.78 5.26 11.32
CA LYS A 112 -24.51 4.33 12.19
C LYS A 112 -24.28 2.89 11.73
N SER A 113 -24.23 1.97 12.69
CA SER A 113 -24.16 0.54 12.39
C SER A 113 -25.45 0.02 11.77
N ASN A 114 -25.32 -0.78 10.71
CA ASN A 114 -26.43 -1.55 10.16
C ASN A 114 -26.58 -2.94 10.79
N ASN A 115 -25.66 -3.32 11.69
CA ASN A 115 -25.59 -4.61 12.40
C ASN A 115 -25.59 -5.86 11.49
N LYS A 116 -25.19 -5.71 10.22
CA LYS A 116 -25.14 -6.77 9.22
C LYS A 116 -23.72 -6.93 8.69
N GLY A 117 -23.32 -8.16 8.40
CA GLY A 117 -21.98 -8.47 7.89
C GLY A 117 -20.86 -8.13 8.87
N LEU A 118 -19.64 -8.32 8.43
CA LEU A 118 -18.45 -8.17 9.26
C LEU A 118 -17.58 -7.04 8.74
N ALA A 119 -16.87 -6.38 9.64
CA ALA A 119 -15.84 -5.45 9.25
C ALA A 119 -14.61 -5.48 10.14
N VAL A 120 -13.46 -5.34 9.50
CA VAL A 120 -12.15 -5.09 10.10
C VAL A 120 -11.69 -3.74 9.56
N ARG A 121 -11.71 -2.71 10.41
CA ARG A 121 -11.31 -1.34 10.03
C ARG A 121 -10.01 -0.97 10.75
N ILE A 122 -9.08 -0.37 10.01
CA ILE A 122 -7.72 -0.10 10.47
C ILE A 122 -7.36 1.35 10.12
N LEU A 123 -7.07 2.14 11.12
CA LEU A 123 -6.42 3.45 10.99
C LEU A 123 -4.98 3.28 11.47
N SER A 124 -4.01 3.24 10.56
CA SER A 124 -2.60 3.05 10.89
C SER A 124 -1.70 3.43 9.71
N GLU A 125 -0.47 3.85 10.00
CA GLU A 125 0.56 4.07 8.98
C GLU A 125 0.96 2.76 8.29
N ASN A 126 1.09 1.66 9.04
CA ASN A 126 1.58 0.38 8.52
C ASN A 126 0.76 -0.78 9.06
N ILE A 127 0.60 -1.82 8.25
CA ILE A 127 -0.06 -3.07 8.66
C ILE A 127 0.81 -4.29 8.40
N ASN A 128 0.62 -5.33 9.21
CA ASN A 128 1.17 -6.65 8.98
C ASN A 128 0.08 -7.58 8.43
N VAL A 129 0.33 -8.24 7.30
CA VAL A 129 -0.64 -9.12 6.63
C VAL A 129 -1.15 -10.22 7.56
N VAL A 130 -0.24 -10.92 8.25
CA VAL A 130 -0.58 -12.05 9.14
C VAL A 130 -1.47 -11.60 10.28
N ASP A 131 -1.15 -10.46 10.91
CA ASP A 131 -1.94 -9.91 12.00
C ASP A 131 -3.35 -9.58 11.54
N VAL A 132 -3.52 -8.90 10.40
CA VAL A 132 -4.85 -8.56 9.86
C VAL A 132 -5.65 -9.82 9.55
N LEU A 133 -5.03 -10.87 8.99
CA LEU A 133 -5.71 -12.14 8.74
C LEU A 133 -6.17 -12.83 10.03
N LYS A 134 -5.40 -12.75 11.13
CA LYS A 134 -5.84 -13.22 12.45
C LYS A 134 -7.03 -12.43 12.98
N LEU A 135 -7.05 -11.11 12.75
CA LEU A 135 -8.19 -10.27 13.10
C LEU A 135 -9.45 -10.66 12.29
N VAL A 136 -9.30 -10.95 10.99
CA VAL A 136 -10.40 -11.43 10.13
C VAL A 136 -10.93 -12.78 10.63
N GLU A 137 -10.06 -13.76 10.86
CA GLU A 137 -10.43 -15.07 11.40
C GLU A 137 -11.16 -14.93 12.74
N TYR A 138 -10.58 -14.20 13.69
CA TYR A 138 -11.18 -13.96 14.99
C TYR A 138 -12.58 -13.35 14.85
N SER A 139 -12.72 -12.39 13.94
CA SER A 139 -13.97 -11.68 13.73
C SER A 139 -15.06 -12.62 13.21
N ILE A 140 -14.75 -13.47 12.24
CA ILE A 140 -15.68 -14.49 11.71
C ILE A 140 -16.16 -15.40 12.85
N LEU A 141 -15.23 -15.92 13.65
CA LEU A 141 -15.52 -16.87 14.74
C LEU A 141 -16.31 -16.22 15.90
N ASN A 142 -16.16 -14.91 16.11
CA ASN A 142 -16.72 -14.21 17.28
C ASN A 142 -17.78 -13.15 16.94
N ARG A 143 -18.36 -13.19 15.73
CA ARG A 143 -19.28 -12.16 15.19
C ARG A 143 -20.30 -11.59 16.19
N LYS A 144 -20.95 -12.45 16.99
CA LYS A 144 -22.02 -12.04 17.93
C LYS A 144 -21.51 -11.22 19.13
N LYS A 145 -20.21 -11.24 19.40
CA LYS A 145 -19.57 -10.63 20.58
C LYS A 145 -18.70 -9.43 20.22
N LEU A 146 -18.47 -9.16 18.94
CA LEU A 146 -17.53 -8.13 18.46
C LEU A 146 -17.84 -6.74 19.01
N ASN A 147 -19.07 -6.26 18.84
CA ASN A 147 -19.46 -4.90 19.25
C ASN A 147 -19.35 -4.70 20.78
N LYS A 148 -19.42 -5.78 21.59
CA LYS A 148 -19.26 -5.72 23.05
C LYS A 148 -17.80 -5.53 23.49
N LYS A 149 -16.84 -5.63 22.56
CA LYS A 149 -15.40 -5.44 22.79
C LYS A 149 -14.91 -4.06 22.36
N LEU A 150 -15.82 -3.19 21.93
CA LEU A 150 -15.50 -1.83 21.55
C LEU A 150 -15.59 -0.91 22.77
N ILE A 151 -14.64 0.00 22.89
CA ILE A 151 -14.57 1.05 23.90
C ILE A 151 -14.55 2.42 23.22
N PRO A 152 -15.12 3.46 23.85
CA PRO A 152 -15.02 4.82 23.35
C PRO A 152 -13.57 5.28 23.40
N THR A 153 -13.12 5.95 22.35
CA THR A 153 -11.80 6.56 22.23
C THR A 153 -11.90 7.84 21.41
N THR A 154 -11.11 8.83 21.78
CA THR A 154 -11.10 10.13 21.09
C THR A 154 -10.37 10.02 19.76
N TYR A 155 -11.03 10.46 18.70
CA TYR A 155 -10.44 10.67 17.39
C TYR A 155 -10.32 12.16 17.11
N PHE A 156 -9.14 12.62 16.70
CA PHE A 156 -8.91 13.99 16.30
C PHE A 156 -8.91 14.01 14.77
N PHE A 157 -9.73 14.85 14.15
CA PHE A 157 -9.75 15.01 12.69
C PHE A 157 -9.30 16.39 12.24
N GLU A 158 -9.32 17.38 13.13
CA GLU A 158 -8.68 18.69 12.97
C GLU A 158 -8.04 19.13 14.31
N GLN A 159 -7.23 20.19 14.31
CA GLN A 159 -6.42 20.62 15.47
C GLN A 159 -7.23 20.72 16.77
N ASN A 160 -8.49 21.15 16.69
CA ASN A 160 -9.38 21.31 17.84
C ASN A 160 -10.72 20.57 17.66
N GLN A 161 -10.85 19.72 16.64
CA GLN A 161 -12.08 18.97 16.40
C GLN A 161 -11.88 17.50 16.71
N GLN A 162 -12.75 16.98 17.59
CA GLN A 162 -12.72 15.61 18.05
C GLN A 162 -14.08 14.95 17.95
N LEU A 163 -14.07 13.64 17.79
CA LEU A 163 -15.26 12.81 17.85
C LEU A 163 -14.96 11.54 18.65
N SER A 164 -16.01 10.94 19.24
CA SER A 164 -15.89 9.67 19.96
C SER A 164 -16.07 8.51 18.99
N LEU A 165 -15.06 7.63 18.90
CA LEU A 165 -15.09 6.39 18.15
C LEU A 165 -15.15 5.18 19.07
N LEU A 166 -15.94 4.19 18.68
CA LEU A 166 -15.92 2.88 19.29
C LEU A 166 -14.86 2.02 18.58
N VAL A 167 -13.80 1.67 19.31
CA VAL A 167 -12.63 0.93 18.79
C VAL A 167 -12.28 -0.23 19.73
N ASN A 168 -11.49 -1.20 19.28
CA ASN A 168 -10.93 -2.21 20.18
C ASN A 168 -9.69 -1.66 20.90
N SER A 169 -9.49 -2.04 22.16
CA SER A 169 -8.29 -1.65 22.91
C SER A 169 -7.03 -2.25 22.29
N GLU A 170 -5.91 -1.55 22.41
CA GLU A 170 -4.62 -2.03 21.89
C GLU A 170 -4.24 -3.38 22.51
N GLU A 171 -4.40 -3.54 23.84
CA GLU A 171 -4.13 -4.81 24.54
C GLU A 171 -4.94 -5.97 23.94
N PHE A 172 -6.21 -5.72 23.62
CA PHE A 172 -7.08 -6.72 23.00
C PHE A 172 -6.54 -7.13 21.62
N ILE A 173 -6.17 -6.16 20.78
CA ILE A 173 -5.64 -6.41 19.43
C ILE A 173 -4.30 -7.14 19.50
N GLN A 174 -3.36 -6.68 20.32
CA GLN A 174 -2.05 -7.31 20.48
C GLN A 174 -2.19 -8.77 20.96
N ARG A 175 -3.14 -9.07 21.85
CA ARG A 175 -3.41 -10.44 22.28
C ARG A 175 -3.87 -11.32 21.11
N LEU A 176 -4.71 -10.80 20.22
CA LEU A 176 -5.14 -11.53 19.01
C LEU A 176 -3.95 -11.74 18.06
N CYS A 177 -3.14 -10.71 17.81
CA CYS A 177 -1.97 -10.80 16.93
C CYS A 177 -0.92 -11.81 17.45
N LYS A 178 -0.71 -11.88 18.77
CA LYS A 178 0.21 -12.86 19.39
C LYS A 178 -0.30 -14.29 19.37
N SER A 179 -1.61 -14.50 19.18
CA SER A 179 -2.18 -15.85 19.15
C SER A 179 -1.68 -16.65 17.94
N LYS A 180 -1.51 -17.96 18.13
CA LYS A 180 -1.18 -18.89 17.03
C LYS A 180 -2.48 -19.21 16.28
N SER A 181 -2.43 -19.13 14.96
CA SER A 181 -3.54 -19.57 14.09
C SER A 181 -3.04 -20.59 13.08
N LYS A 182 -3.60 -21.79 13.14
CA LYS A 182 -3.31 -22.85 12.17
C LYS A 182 -3.81 -22.47 10.78
N LEU A 183 -5.00 -21.88 10.71
CA LEU A 183 -5.63 -21.48 9.45
C LEU A 183 -4.85 -20.35 8.77
N VAL A 184 -4.44 -19.31 9.51
CA VAL A 184 -3.64 -18.22 8.95
C VAL A 184 -2.29 -18.71 8.46
N ASN A 185 -1.63 -19.57 9.23
CA ASN A 185 -0.35 -20.18 8.82
C ASN A 185 -0.48 -21.06 7.57
N GLU A 186 -1.64 -21.67 7.34
CA GLU A 186 -1.91 -22.42 6.12
C GLU A 186 -2.10 -21.47 4.93
N VAL A 187 -2.94 -20.44 5.07
CA VAL A 187 -3.29 -19.58 3.92
C VAL A 187 -2.19 -18.62 3.51
N ILE A 188 -1.27 -18.24 4.42
CA ILE A 188 -0.19 -17.29 4.12
C ILE A 188 0.82 -17.82 3.10
N GLY A 189 0.89 -19.15 2.94
CA GLY A 189 1.73 -19.82 1.95
C GLY A 189 1.20 -19.74 0.52
N ASN A 190 -0.03 -19.27 0.30
CA ASN A 190 -0.60 -19.16 -1.04
C ASN A 190 0.11 -18.06 -1.84
N GLU A 191 0.46 -18.38 -3.09
CA GLU A 191 0.98 -17.40 -4.04
C GLU A 191 -0.16 -16.51 -4.57
N ILE A 192 0.08 -15.20 -4.62
CA ILE A 192 -0.87 -14.21 -5.11
C ILE A 192 -0.18 -13.32 -6.14
N GLU A 193 -0.73 -13.26 -7.35
CA GLU A 193 -0.28 -12.32 -8.37
C GLU A 193 -0.86 -10.92 -8.09
N LEU A 194 0.03 -9.94 -7.93
CA LEU A 194 -0.30 -8.55 -7.61
C LEU A 194 -0.17 -7.64 -8.84
N LEU A 195 0.81 -7.90 -9.69
CA LEU A 195 1.04 -7.20 -10.95
C LEU A 195 1.61 -8.17 -11.99
N ASP A 196 1.09 -8.12 -13.20
CA ASP A 196 1.68 -8.74 -14.38
C ASP A 196 1.51 -7.78 -15.56
N ASN A 197 2.61 -7.14 -15.97
CA ASN A 197 2.63 -6.19 -17.10
C ASN A 197 2.90 -6.86 -18.46
N GLY A 198 2.85 -8.19 -18.54
CA GLY A 198 3.05 -8.96 -19.78
C GLY A 198 4.50 -9.39 -20.03
N PHE A 199 4.73 -10.07 -21.15
CA PHE A 199 6.01 -10.71 -21.47
C PHE A 199 7.20 -9.75 -21.43
N LEU A 200 8.28 -10.18 -20.74
CA LEU A 200 9.50 -9.42 -20.43
C LEU A 200 9.26 -8.11 -19.67
N ARG A 201 8.09 -7.93 -19.06
CA ARG A 201 7.75 -6.74 -18.25
C ARG A 201 7.70 -7.10 -16.77
N THR A 202 7.54 -6.05 -15.98
CA THR A 202 7.50 -6.08 -14.54
C THR A 202 6.38 -6.98 -14.00
N LYS A 203 6.72 -7.90 -13.08
CA LYS A 203 5.79 -8.78 -12.36
C LYS A 203 6.01 -8.62 -10.86
N ILE A 204 4.92 -8.61 -10.10
CA ILE A 204 4.97 -8.64 -8.63
C ILE A 204 4.01 -9.72 -8.14
N SER A 205 4.49 -10.57 -7.25
CA SER A 205 3.66 -11.52 -6.52
C SER A 205 3.91 -11.45 -5.02
N TRP A 206 3.04 -12.09 -4.26
CA TRP A 206 3.22 -12.38 -2.85
C TRP A 206 3.35 -13.88 -2.68
N LYS A 207 4.34 -14.34 -1.92
CA LYS A 207 4.57 -15.76 -1.65
C LYS A 207 5.19 -15.93 -0.28
N SER A 208 4.61 -16.82 0.53
CA SER A 208 5.16 -17.24 1.83
C SER A 208 5.56 -16.07 2.76
N GLY A 209 4.74 -15.02 2.82
CA GLY A 209 5.02 -13.87 3.70
C GLY A 209 5.87 -12.76 3.09
N LYS A 210 6.27 -12.87 1.82
CA LYS A 210 7.13 -11.90 1.14
C LYS A 210 6.54 -11.40 -0.17
N PHE A 211 6.90 -10.18 -0.54
CA PHE A 211 6.78 -9.69 -1.90
C PHE A 211 7.91 -10.24 -2.76
N VAL A 212 7.58 -10.62 -3.99
CA VAL A 212 8.51 -11.13 -4.98
C VAL A 212 8.42 -10.21 -6.20
N PHE A 213 9.47 -9.44 -6.44
CA PHE A 213 9.64 -8.62 -7.62
C PHE A 213 10.36 -9.43 -8.69
N GLY A 214 9.80 -9.50 -9.88
CA GLY A 214 10.34 -10.31 -10.97
C GLY A 214 10.07 -9.68 -12.32
N ILE A 215 10.55 -10.37 -13.36
CA ILE A 215 10.24 -10.06 -14.76
C ILE A 215 9.46 -11.24 -15.33
N ASN A 216 8.32 -10.97 -15.96
CA ASN A 216 7.48 -12.01 -16.53
C ASN A 216 8.17 -12.69 -17.72
N ASN A 217 8.43 -13.99 -17.59
CA ASN A 217 9.04 -14.83 -18.62
C ASN A 217 8.05 -15.77 -19.32
N LYS A 218 6.74 -15.61 -19.11
CA LYS A 218 5.70 -16.38 -19.82
C LYS A 218 5.70 -16.01 -21.29
N TYR A 219 6.23 -16.90 -22.12
CA TYR A 219 6.33 -16.70 -23.57
C TYR A 219 4.94 -16.57 -24.22
N PRO A 220 4.75 -15.63 -25.15
CA PRO A 220 3.61 -15.64 -26.06
C PRO A 220 3.56 -16.96 -26.84
N ALA A 221 2.36 -17.44 -27.17
CA ALA A 221 2.15 -18.76 -27.77
C ALA A 221 2.83 -19.00 -29.14
N SER A 222 3.36 -17.95 -29.77
CA SER A 222 4.09 -17.99 -31.04
C SER A 222 5.37 -17.17 -30.95
N GLY A 223 6.53 -17.82 -31.12
CA GLY A 223 7.83 -17.17 -31.31
C GLY A 223 9.00 -17.96 -30.71
N ASP A 224 10.17 -17.84 -31.36
CA ASP A 224 11.45 -18.33 -30.82
C ASP A 224 12.06 -17.24 -29.95
N TYR A 225 11.90 -17.37 -28.63
CA TYR A 225 12.37 -16.38 -27.68
C TYR A 225 13.60 -16.90 -26.92
N TYR A 226 14.61 -16.04 -26.80
CA TYR A 226 15.80 -16.34 -26.00
C TYR A 226 15.43 -16.50 -24.51
N LYS A 227 15.93 -17.57 -23.88
CA LYS A 227 15.74 -17.81 -22.45
C LYS A 227 16.85 -17.12 -21.67
N SER A 228 16.59 -15.90 -21.24
CA SER A 228 17.44 -15.21 -20.26
C SER A 228 17.18 -15.77 -18.87
N GLU A 229 18.24 -16.03 -18.11
CA GLU A 229 18.16 -16.33 -16.69
C GLU A 229 17.84 -15.04 -15.93
N LEU A 230 16.57 -14.82 -15.63
CA LEU A 230 16.10 -13.69 -14.84
C LEU A 230 15.93 -14.14 -13.39
N SER A 231 16.40 -13.30 -12.47
CA SER A 231 16.30 -13.51 -11.03
C SER A 231 15.11 -12.77 -10.44
N ASP A 232 14.47 -13.38 -9.45
CA ASP A 232 13.48 -12.71 -8.60
C ASP A 232 14.17 -12.03 -7.40
N TYR A 233 13.59 -10.94 -6.92
CA TYR A 233 13.98 -10.24 -5.70
C TYR A 233 12.88 -10.35 -4.64
N GLU A 234 13.19 -11.03 -3.53
CA GLU A 234 12.26 -11.20 -2.41
C GLU A 234 12.49 -10.16 -1.32
N ILE A 235 11.40 -9.61 -0.78
CA ILE A 235 11.42 -8.68 0.34
C ILE A 235 10.20 -8.84 1.24
N GLU A 236 10.39 -8.80 2.56
CA GLU A 236 9.29 -8.93 3.52
C GLU A 236 8.37 -7.71 3.50
N ASP A 237 8.94 -6.51 3.45
CA ASP A 237 8.20 -5.26 3.43
C ASP A 237 9.02 -4.15 2.77
N PHE A 238 8.33 -3.14 2.26
CA PHE A 238 8.93 -1.96 1.64
C PHE A 238 8.03 -0.74 1.88
N LYS A 239 8.49 0.47 1.55
CA LYS A 239 7.66 1.69 1.67
C LYS A 239 6.81 1.89 0.43
N TYR A 240 7.45 1.98 -0.73
CA TYR A 240 6.80 2.06 -2.04
C TYR A 240 7.76 1.55 -3.12
N TYR A 241 7.24 1.26 -4.31
CA TYR A 241 8.07 1.08 -5.48
C TYR A 241 7.71 2.10 -6.57
N VAL A 242 8.66 2.34 -7.46
CA VAL A 242 8.49 3.11 -8.69
C VAL A 242 8.70 2.17 -9.86
N ASP A 243 7.66 1.95 -10.66
CA ASP A 243 7.71 1.18 -11.92
C ASP A 243 8.15 2.08 -13.07
N SER A 244 9.08 1.59 -13.86
CA SER A 244 9.52 2.27 -15.07
C SER A 244 8.45 2.19 -16.18
N VAL A 245 8.26 3.26 -16.96
CA VAL A 245 7.25 3.30 -18.03
C VAL A 245 7.74 2.59 -19.30
N TYR A 246 8.99 2.79 -19.67
CA TYR A 246 9.60 2.31 -20.90
C TYR A 246 10.67 1.23 -20.68
N SER A 247 11.24 1.12 -19.47
CA SER A 247 12.22 0.08 -19.13
C SER A 247 11.60 -1.03 -18.26
N ASN A 248 12.28 -2.17 -18.20
CA ASN A 248 11.87 -3.31 -17.39
C ASN A 248 12.58 -3.27 -16.04
N CYS A 249 12.39 -2.20 -15.27
CA CYS A 249 13.03 -2.05 -13.98
C CYS A 249 12.11 -1.43 -12.92
N PHE A 250 12.47 -1.69 -11.67
CA PHE A 250 11.86 -1.15 -10.48
C PHE A 250 12.90 -0.43 -9.63
N LEU A 251 12.43 0.62 -8.96
CA LEU A 251 13.10 1.15 -7.76
C LEU A 251 12.24 0.79 -6.56
N ILE A 252 12.77 -0.05 -5.67
CA ILE A 252 12.08 -0.55 -4.49
C ILE A 252 12.61 0.24 -3.28
N PHE A 253 11.80 1.15 -2.73
CA PHE A 253 12.20 1.96 -1.59
C PHE A 253 11.89 1.24 -0.28
N HIS A 254 12.93 0.97 0.51
CA HIS A 254 12.81 0.36 1.84
C HIS A 254 12.27 1.37 2.86
N ASN A 255 12.69 2.61 2.72
CA ASN A 255 12.26 3.76 3.53
C ASN A 255 12.41 5.06 2.71
N SER A 256 12.34 6.23 3.36
CA SER A 256 12.47 7.52 2.64
C SER A 256 13.88 7.80 2.11
N LYS A 257 14.90 7.08 2.58
CA LYS A 257 16.33 7.36 2.33
C LYS A 257 17.08 6.20 1.66
N GLU A 258 16.42 5.06 1.44
CA GLU A 258 17.09 3.86 0.96
C GLU A 258 16.24 3.13 -0.08
N PHE A 259 16.88 2.71 -1.17
CA PHE A 259 16.22 1.96 -2.25
C PHE A 259 17.12 0.87 -2.85
N THR A 260 16.49 -0.07 -3.53
CA THR A 260 17.12 -1.10 -4.37
C THR A 260 16.69 -0.90 -5.82
N TYR A 261 17.66 -0.89 -6.74
CA TYR A 261 17.39 -1.02 -8.18
C TYR A 261 17.27 -2.50 -8.54
N PHE A 262 16.28 -2.84 -9.36
CA PHE A 262 16.05 -4.20 -9.83
C PHE A 262 15.56 -4.19 -11.28
N ASP A 263 16.17 -4.99 -12.16
CA ASP A 263 15.78 -5.17 -13.57
C ASP A 263 15.75 -6.63 -14.03
N GLY A 264 15.79 -7.58 -13.08
CA GLY A 264 15.83 -9.01 -13.35
C GLY A 264 17.24 -9.58 -13.52
N GLU A 265 18.28 -8.74 -13.61
CA GLU A 265 19.69 -9.20 -13.62
C GLU A 265 20.29 -9.10 -12.19
N ASN A 266 20.71 -10.24 -11.64
CA ASN A 266 21.34 -10.33 -10.32
C ASN A 266 22.55 -9.39 -10.18
N GLU A 267 23.35 -9.24 -11.23
CA GLU A 267 24.55 -8.41 -11.23
C GLU A 267 24.24 -6.92 -11.04
N ASN A 268 23.16 -6.45 -11.66
CA ASN A 268 22.68 -5.06 -11.59
C ASN A 268 21.92 -4.79 -10.28
N THR A 269 21.34 -5.82 -9.68
CA THR A 269 20.60 -5.69 -8.42
C THR A 269 21.55 -5.23 -7.31
N SER A 270 21.19 -4.12 -6.65
CA SER A 270 22.00 -3.53 -5.60
C SER A 270 21.46 -3.83 -4.22
N ALA A 271 22.37 -4.12 -3.28
CA ALA A 271 21.99 -4.52 -1.93
C ALA A 271 21.14 -3.44 -1.24
N THR A 272 21.59 -2.18 -1.22
CA THR A 272 20.81 -1.00 -0.80
C THR A 272 21.58 0.27 -1.20
N ILE A 273 20.88 1.28 -1.72
CA ILE A 273 21.45 2.57 -2.15
C ILE A 273 20.86 3.67 -1.26
N LYS A 274 21.73 4.49 -0.67
CA LYS A 274 21.33 5.62 0.20
C LYS A 274 21.13 6.90 -0.60
N VAL A 275 20.07 7.63 -0.28
CA VAL A 275 19.73 8.95 -0.85
C VAL A 275 19.38 9.92 0.28
N GLU A 276 19.60 11.19 0.03
CA GLU A 276 19.04 12.25 0.85
C GLU A 276 17.62 12.50 0.38
N ASN A 277 16.71 12.71 1.33
CA ASN A 277 15.33 13.02 1.02
C ASN A 277 14.74 13.91 2.09
N ASP A 278 14.62 15.18 1.76
CA ASP A 278 13.96 16.20 2.59
C ASP A 278 12.51 16.42 2.15
N SER A 279 12.05 15.63 1.18
CA SER A 279 10.72 15.70 0.60
C SER A 279 9.81 14.66 1.27
N TRP A 280 8.57 15.05 1.55
CA TRP A 280 7.52 14.09 1.89
C TRP A 280 7.02 13.30 0.66
N TYR A 281 7.49 13.69 -0.53
CA TYR A 281 7.15 13.04 -1.79
C TYR A 281 8.08 11.84 -2.07
N PRO A 282 7.55 10.75 -2.66
CA PRO A 282 8.36 9.68 -3.19
C PRO A 282 9.18 10.20 -4.37
N PHE A 283 10.31 9.53 -4.61
CA PHE A 283 11.06 9.73 -5.82
C PHE A 283 10.23 9.33 -7.04
N GLN A 284 10.55 9.97 -8.16
CA GLN A 284 9.99 9.71 -9.48
C GLN A 284 11.13 9.48 -10.46
N LEU A 285 10.85 8.74 -11.53
CA LEU A 285 11.79 8.45 -12.61
C LEU A 285 11.62 9.44 -13.77
N SER A 286 12.70 10.11 -14.17
CA SER A 286 12.70 11.03 -15.32
C SER A 286 13.13 10.25 -16.55
N LYS A 287 12.17 9.59 -17.21
CA LYS A 287 12.40 8.73 -18.39
C LYS A 287 13.45 7.63 -18.15
N ASP A 288 13.02 6.63 -17.40
CA ASP A 288 13.27 5.19 -17.50
C ASP A 288 14.67 4.59 -17.60
N ARG A 289 15.59 5.04 -18.48
CA ARG A 289 16.98 4.52 -18.57
C ARG A 289 17.77 5.30 -19.61
N PHE A 290 18.98 5.74 -19.27
CA PHE A 290 19.97 6.21 -20.23
C PHE A 290 21.20 5.31 -20.16
N ASP A 291 21.26 4.33 -21.05
CA ASP A 291 22.28 3.27 -21.09
C ASP A 291 22.35 2.49 -19.76
N ASP A 292 23.42 2.68 -18.98
CA ASP A 292 23.66 2.05 -17.68
C ASP A 292 23.19 2.89 -16.49
N LYS A 293 22.33 3.91 -16.73
CA LYS A 293 21.91 4.89 -15.73
C LYS A 293 20.40 5.06 -15.64
N VAL A 294 19.92 5.40 -14.44
CA VAL A 294 18.57 5.90 -14.18
C VAL A 294 18.63 7.26 -13.49
N ILE A 295 17.62 8.10 -13.75
CA ILE A 295 17.52 9.46 -13.21
C ILE A 295 16.34 9.52 -12.25
N LEU A 296 16.61 9.87 -10.99
CA LEU A 296 15.62 9.97 -9.93
C LEU A 296 15.47 11.41 -9.46
N PHE A 297 14.24 11.85 -9.24
CA PHE A 297 13.94 13.17 -8.68
C PHE A 297 12.87 13.08 -7.59
N ASN A 298 13.04 13.82 -6.50
CA ASN A 298 12.06 13.92 -5.38
C ASN A 298 11.62 15.36 -5.10
N ASN A 299 12.30 16.35 -5.68
CA ASN A 299 12.00 17.77 -5.60
C ASN A 299 12.67 18.52 -6.78
N ASN A 300 12.49 19.85 -6.85
CA ASN A 300 13.02 20.68 -7.94
C ASN A 300 14.45 21.21 -7.69
N ARG A 301 15.09 20.85 -6.58
CA ARG A 301 16.41 21.38 -6.17
C ARG A 301 17.58 20.50 -6.60
N TYR A 302 17.38 19.18 -6.68
CA TYR A 302 18.42 18.25 -7.09
C TYR A 302 17.80 17.01 -7.75
N PHE A 303 18.63 16.27 -8.47
CA PHE A 303 18.30 14.94 -8.95
C PHE A 303 19.48 13.99 -8.75
N TYR A 304 19.18 12.70 -8.72
CA TYR A 304 20.18 11.66 -8.67
C TYR A 304 20.34 11.00 -10.03
N VAL A 305 21.59 10.74 -10.40
CA VAL A 305 21.93 9.82 -11.48
C VAL A 305 22.55 8.59 -10.85
N TYR A 306 21.86 7.46 -10.99
CA TYR A 306 22.34 6.18 -10.49
C TYR A 306 22.82 5.32 -11.67
N ASN A 307 24.10 4.97 -11.67
CA ASN A 307 24.68 4.01 -12.60
C ASN A 307 24.58 2.60 -11.98
N PHE A 308 23.70 1.75 -12.50
CA PHE A 308 23.40 0.45 -11.90
C PHE A 308 24.50 -0.59 -12.17
N LYS A 309 25.22 -0.51 -13.30
CA LYS A 309 26.36 -1.40 -13.57
C LYS A 309 27.55 -1.11 -12.66
N LYS A 310 27.85 0.17 -12.43
CA LYS A 310 28.95 0.63 -11.56
C LYS A 310 28.54 0.76 -10.10
N LYS A 311 27.26 0.59 -9.78
CA LYS A 311 26.65 0.81 -8.46
C LYS A 311 27.02 2.17 -7.86
N LEU A 312 27.09 3.19 -8.71
CA LEU A 312 27.53 4.53 -8.35
C LEU A 312 26.36 5.51 -8.42
N LEU A 313 26.06 6.14 -7.29
CA LEU A 313 25.07 7.21 -7.19
C LEU A 313 25.76 8.58 -7.20
N LYS A 314 25.28 9.50 -8.04
CA LYS A 314 25.74 10.89 -8.06
C LYS A 314 24.55 11.84 -7.86
N LYS A 315 24.65 12.72 -6.88
CA LYS A 315 23.74 13.86 -6.70
C LYS A 315 24.15 15.00 -7.63
N ILE A 316 23.19 15.61 -8.30
CA ILE A 316 23.37 16.80 -9.14
C ILE A 316 22.49 17.91 -8.55
N GLU A 317 23.14 19.01 -8.17
CA GLU A 317 22.54 20.25 -7.62
C GLU A 317 22.63 21.38 -8.66
#